data_AF-A0A6D2L2H8-F1
#
_entry.id   AF-A0A6D2L2H8-F1
#
_cell.length_a   1.000
_cell.length_b   1.000
_cell.length_c   1.000
_cell.angle_alpha   90.00
_cell.angle_beta   90.00
_cell.angle_gamma   90.00
#
_symmetry.space_group_name_H-M   'P 1'
#
loop_
_entity.id
_entity.type
_entity.pdbx_description
1 polymer ?
#
loop_
_entity_poly.entity_id
_entity_poly.type
_entity_poly.pdbx_seq_one_letter_code
_entity_poly.pdbx_strand_id
1 'polypeptide(L)'
;MTVFLSSARDEKEIGLCMKDINSPAFHPTMISLWVTDSFERKDKERDLLATLLVNLVKSADNALTEVQLVKGFESVLTTLEDAVNDAPKAAEFLGRIFGKSVTEKVVTLTEIGRLIREGGEEAGSLIKFGLETG
;
A
#
# COMPACT_ATOMS: atom_id res chain seq x y z
N MET A 1 -8.95 6.35 12.41
CA MET A 1 -8.45 5.72 11.16
C MET A 1 -9.55 5.04 10.35
N THR A 2 -10.53 4.41 10.99
CA THR A 2 -11.70 3.74 10.37
C THR A 2 -12.58 4.63 9.48
N VAL A 3 -12.35 5.94 9.47
CA VAL A 3 -13.17 6.93 8.75
C VAL A 3 -12.80 7.03 7.28
N PHE A 4 -11.55 6.76 6.89
CA PHE A 4 -11.09 7.01 5.52
C PHE A 4 -11.65 6.05 4.47
N LEU A 5 -11.83 4.76 4.79
CA LEU A 5 -12.46 3.81 3.85
C LEU A 5 -13.95 4.12 3.63
N SER A 6 -14.63 4.71 4.62
CA SER A 6 -16.02 5.17 4.49
C SER A 6 -16.14 6.36 3.53
N SER A 7 -15.11 7.23 3.50
CA SER A 7 -15.01 8.41 2.62
C SER A 7 -14.30 8.11 1.29
N ALA A 8 -13.65 6.96 1.13
CA ALA A 8 -12.99 6.49 -0.11
C ALA A 8 -13.88 6.39 -1.36
N ARG A 9 -15.17 6.72 -1.23
CA ARG A 9 -16.05 6.92 -2.38
C ARG A 9 -15.77 8.20 -3.15
N ASP A 10 -15.11 9.19 -2.54
CA ASP A 10 -14.68 10.41 -3.22
C ASP A 10 -13.15 10.53 -3.22
N GLU A 11 -12.55 9.95 -4.25
CA GLU A 11 -11.11 10.01 -4.52
C GLU A 11 -10.57 11.44 -4.68
N LYS A 12 -11.41 12.40 -5.12
CA LYS A 12 -11.01 13.79 -5.26
C LYS A 12 -10.96 14.48 -3.90
N GLU A 13 -11.94 14.22 -3.04
CA GLU A 13 -11.95 14.72 -1.66
C GLU A 13 -10.73 14.22 -0.90
N ILE A 14 -10.37 12.95 -1.06
CA ILE A 14 -9.16 12.39 -0.44
C ILE A 14 -7.90 13.05 -0.98
N GLY A 15 -7.81 13.24 -2.30
CA GLY A 15 -6.66 13.91 -2.92
C GLY A 15 -6.49 15.35 -2.42
N LEU A 16 -7.58 16.08 -2.25
CA LEU A 16 -7.58 17.43 -1.68
C LEU A 16 -7.19 17.40 -0.19
N CYS A 17 -7.75 16.50 0.60
CA CYS A 17 -7.41 16.35 2.01
C CYS A 17 -5.92 16.03 2.22
N MET A 18 -5.35 15.15 1.39
CA MET A 18 -3.91 14.85 1.43
C MET A 18 -3.07 16.10 1.12
N LYS A 19 -3.51 16.98 0.21
CA LYS A 19 -2.81 18.24 -0.06
C LYS A 19 -2.96 19.27 1.07
N ASP A 20 -4.15 19.34 1.66
CA ASP A 20 -4.45 20.26 2.77
C ASP A 20 -3.65 19.90 4.02
N ILE A 21 -3.33 18.62 4.20
CA ILE A 21 -2.24 18.18 5.06
C ILE A 21 -0.95 18.70 4.42
N ASN A 22 -0.57 19.93 4.76
CA ASN A 22 0.63 20.63 4.26
C ASN A 22 1.94 20.00 4.78
N SER A 23 2.01 18.67 4.77
CA SER A 23 3.15 17.88 5.21
C SER A 23 3.25 16.60 4.36
N PRO A 24 3.82 16.72 3.15
CA PRO A 24 4.00 15.60 2.21
C PRO A 24 4.83 14.44 2.77
N ALA A 25 5.56 14.67 3.86
CA ALA A 25 6.34 13.67 4.59
C ALA A 25 5.45 12.60 5.26
N PHE A 26 4.17 12.91 5.55
CA PHE A 26 3.24 11.95 6.16
C PHE A 26 2.51 11.07 5.14
N HIS A 27 2.57 11.38 3.84
CA HIS A 27 1.86 10.60 2.82
C HIS A 27 2.26 9.11 2.83
N PRO A 28 3.56 8.74 2.90
CA PRO A 28 3.95 7.34 3.01
C PRO A 28 3.37 6.64 4.24
N THR A 29 3.36 7.32 5.39
CA THR A 29 2.78 6.79 6.64
C THR A 29 1.27 6.57 6.49
N MET A 30 0.55 7.51 5.87
CA MET A 30 -0.88 7.36 5.58
C MET A 30 -1.16 6.14 4.70
N ILE A 31 -0.36 5.94 3.65
CA ILE A 31 -0.49 4.77 2.76
C ILE A 31 -0.28 3.49 3.54
N SER A 32 0.80 3.40 4.32
CA SER A 32 1.09 2.22 5.13
C SER A 32 -0.07 1.87 6.04
N LEU A 33 -0.65 2.87 6.67
CA LEU A 33 -1.77 2.73 7.58
C LEU A 33 -3.04 2.23 6.90
N TRP A 34 -3.35 2.75 5.70
CA TRP A 34 -4.51 2.31 4.92
C TRP A 34 -4.34 0.87 4.44
N VAL A 35 -3.15 0.51 3.97
CA VAL A 35 -2.85 -0.85 3.51
C VAL A 35 -2.93 -1.83 4.68
N THR A 36 -2.31 -1.52 5.83
CA THR A 36 -2.38 -2.39 7.01
C THR A 36 -3.80 -2.54 7.54
N ASP A 37 -4.59 -1.45 7.66
CA ASP A 37 -6.01 -1.53 8.10
C ASP A 37 -6.85 -2.39 7.15
N SER A 38 -6.53 -2.39 5.85
CA SER A 38 -7.28 -3.18 4.87
C SER A 38 -7.04 -4.69 4.90
N PHE A 39 -6.00 -5.16 5.59
CA PHE A 39 -5.74 -6.59 5.77
C PHE A 39 -6.87 -7.30 6.53
N GLU A 40 -7.60 -6.59 7.39
CA GLU A 40 -8.73 -7.13 8.15
C GLU A 40 -10.09 -6.88 7.46
N ARG A 41 -10.11 -6.19 6.32
CA ARG A 41 -11.33 -5.78 5.61
C ARG A 41 -11.83 -6.83 4.61
N LYS A 42 -13.02 -6.60 4.05
CA LYS A 42 -13.60 -7.47 3.01
C LYS A 42 -12.94 -7.21 1.65
N ASP A 43 -12.97 -8.22 0.77
CA ASP A 43 -12.37 -8.17 -0.58
C ASP A 43 -12.80 -6.96 -1.41
N LYS A 44 -14.05 -6.49 -1.25
CA LYS A 44 -14.53 -5.28 -1.93
C LYS A 44 -13.82 -4.01 -1.46
N GLU A 45 -13.57 -3.85 -0.16
CA GLU A 45 -12.92 -2.66 0.41
C GLU A 45 -11.44 -2.63 0.03
N ARG A 46 -10.84 -3.81 0.00
CA ARG A 46 -9.50 -4.11 -0.50
C ARG A 46 -9.30 -3.68 -1.95
N ASP A 47 -10.18 -4.08 -2.86
CA ASP A 47 -10.12 -3.68 -4.27
C ASP A 47 -10.35 -2.18 -4.47
N LEU A 48 -11.22 -1.57 -3.65
CA LEU A 48 -11.41 -0.12 -3.63
C LEU A 48 -10.14 0.61 -3.22
N LEU A 49 -9.43 0.15 -2.19
CA LEU A 49 -8.17 0.76 -1.77
C LEU A 49 -7.10 0.67 -2.87
N ALA A 50 -6.94 -0.50 -3.51
CA ALA A 50 -5.98 -0.65 -4.60
C ALA A 50 -6.29 0.30 -5.77
N THR A 51 -7.58 0.53 -6.05
CA THR A 51 -8.02 1.50 -7.07
C THR A 51 -7.75 2.94 -6.65
N LEU A 52 -8.04 3.28 -5.39
CA LEU A 52 -7.81 4.61 -4.83
C LEU A 52 -6.34 5.00 -4.90
N LEU A 53 -5.42 4.13 -4.48
CA LEU A 53 -3.98 4.41 -4.51
C LEU A 53 -3.49 4.73 -5.93
N VAL A 54 -3.92 3.95 -6.92
CA VAL A 54 -3.61 4.20 -8.34
C VAL A 54 -4.18 5.55 -8.79
N ASN A 55 -5.44 5.83 -8.47
CA ASN A 55 -6.11 7.07 -8.89
C ASN A 55 -5.45 8.30 -8.26
N LEU A 56 -5.02 8.22 -7.00
CA LEU A 56 -4.29 9.29 -6.32
C LEU A 56 -2.95 9.60 -7.01
N VAL A 57 -2.21 8.57 -7.44
CA VAL A 57 -0.96 8.75 -8.21
C VAL A 57 -1.23 9.32 -9.61
N LYS A 58 -2.28 8.83 -10.27
CA LYS A 58 -2.65 9.30 -11.62
C LYS A 58 -3.38 10.63 -11.64
N SER A 59 -3.77 11.15 -10.48
CA SER A 59 -4.51 12.41 -10.39
C SER A 59 -3.69 13.54 -11.02
N ALA A 60 -4.35 14.39 -11.81
CA ALA A 60 -3.72 15.59 -12.41
C ALA A 60 -3.15 16.53 -11.33
N ASP A 61 -3.68 16.39 -10.12
CA ASP A 61 -3.34 17.11 -8.92
C ASP A 61 -2.01 16.68 -8.28
N ASN A 62 -1.43 15.54 -8.66
CA ASN A 62 -0.22 14.99 -8.02
C ASN A 62 -0.38 14.87 -6.49
N ALA A 63 -1.58 14.48 -6.03
CA ALA A 63 -1.89 14.31 -4.61
C ALA A 63 -0.98 13.26 -3.95
N LEU A 64 -0.58 12.25 -4.73
CA LEU A 64 0.37 11.23 -4.33
C LEU A 64 1.42 11.02 -5.42
N THR A 65 2.69 10.94 -5.05
CA THR A 65 3.78 10.62 -5.98
C THR A 65 4.12 9.13 -5.93
N GLU A 66 4.70 8.60 -7.01
CA GLU A 66 5.24 7.22 -7.03
C GLU A 66 6.22 6.99 -5.86
N VAL A 67 7.11 7.94 -5.60
CA VAL A 67 8.09 7.85 -4.50
C VAL A 67 7.40 7.73 -3.14
N GLN A 68 6.31 8.47 -2.90
CA GLN A 68 5.55 8.37 -1.65
C GLN A 68 4.82 7.04 -1.53
N LEU A 69 4.25 6.54 -2.64
CA LEU A 69 3.60 5.23 -2.69
C LEU A 69 4.59 4.10 -2.38
N VAL A 70 5.76 4.13 -3.02
CA VAL A 70 6.84 3.15 -2.81
C VAL A 70 7.31 3.15 -1.34
N LYS A 71 7.56 4.32 -0.76
CA LYS A 71 7.92 4.42 0.68
C LYS A 71 6.82 3.91 1.61
N GLY A 72 5.56 4.10 1.24
CA GLY A 72 4.43 3.53 1.96
C GLY A 72 4.46 2.00 1.92
N PHE A 73 4.73 1.42 0.75
CA PHE A 73 4.89 -0.03 0.59
C PHE A 73 6.10 -0.60 1.34
N GLU A 74 7.24 0.10 1.36
CA GLU A 74 8.40 -0.27 2.20
C GLU A 74 7.98 -0.44 3.67
N SER A 75 7.23 0.53 4.19
CA SER A 75 6.75 0.52 5.58
C SER A 75 5.81 -0.66 5.87
N VAL A 76 4.91 -0.98 4.92
CA VAL A 76 4.00 -2.13 5.06
C VAL A 76 4.78 -3.45 5.08
N LEU A 77 5.78 -3.58 4.20
CA LEU A 77 6.60 -4.79 4.09
C LEU A 77 7.39 -5.06 5.37
N THR A 78 7.86 -4.02 6.06
CA THR A 78 8.53 -4.16 7.36
C THR A 78 7.63 -4.79 8.42
N THR A 79 6.32 -4.51 8.40
CA THR A 79 5.36 -5.05 9.36
C THR A 79 4.54 -6.23 8.83
N LEU A 80 4.87 -6.73 7.62
CA LEU A 80 4.03 -7.71 6.94
C LEU A 80 4.05 -9.07 7.64
N GLU A 81 5.18 -9.48 8.22
CA GLU A 81 5.33 -10.76 8.92
C GLU A 81 4.38 -10.83 10.11
N ASP A 82 4.36 -9.78 10.94
CA ASP A 82 3.40 -9.63 12.03
C ASP A 82 1.96 -9.59 11.52
N ALA A 83 1.71 -8.82 10.45
CA ALA A 83 0.37 -8.70 9.88
C ALA A 83 -0.17 -10.03 9.31
N VAL A 84 0.70 -10.92 8.82
CA VAL A 84 0.32 -12.25 8.34
C VAL A 84 -0.08 -13.17 9.50
N ASN A 85 0.57 -13.02 10.67
CA ASN A 85 0.21 -13.77 11.88
C ASN A 85 -1.23 -13.45 12.32
N ASP A 86 -1.64 -12.19 12.24
CA ASP A 86 -3.00 -11.75 12.58
C ASP A 86 -4.00 -11.99 11.44
N ALA A 87 -3.57 -11.77 10.20
CA ALA A 87 -4.39 -11.89 9.00
C ALA A 87 -3.65 -12.71 7.92
N PRO A 88 -3.88 -14.04 7.83
CA PRO A 88 -3.17 -14.92 6.88
C PRO A 88 -3.27 -14.52 5.40
N LYS A 89 -4.27 -13.68 5.05
CA LYS A 89 -4.47 -13.15 3.69
C LYS A 89 -3.75 -11.83 3.42
N ALA A 90 -3.00 -11.27 4.39
CA ALA A 90 -2.32 -9.99 4.27
C ALA A 90 -1.34 -9.97 3.09
N ALA A 91 -0.50 -11.01 2.96
CA ALA A 91 0.45 -11.14 1.85
C ALA A 91 -0.24 -11.24 0.48
N GLU A 92 -1.31 -12.04 0.37
CA GLU A 92 -2.10 -12.14 -0.87
C GLU A 92 -2.67 -10.77 -1.26
N PHE A 93 -3.21 -10.04 -0.29
CA PHE A 93 -3.81 -8.74 -0.54
C PHE A 93 -2.77 -7.69 -0.95
N LEU A 94 -1.62 -7.64 -0.28
CA LEU A 94 -0.53 -6.76 -0.67
C LEU A 94 -0.06 -7.07 -2.10
N GLY A 95 0.03 -8.35 -2.45
CA GLY A 95 0.33 -8.80 -3.81
C GLY A 95 -0.67 -8.29 -4.86
N ARG A 96 -1.97 -8.23 -4.52
CA ARG A 96 -3.00 -7.65 -5.40
C ARG A 96 -2.81 -6.14 -5.61
N ILE A 97 -2.47 -5.40 -4.55
CA ILE A 97 -2.14 -3.97 -4.66
C ILE A 97 -0.93 -3.78 -5.58
N PHE A 98 0.13 -4.56 -5.39
CA PHE A 98 1.32 -4.49 -6.25
C PHE A 98 1.00 -4.82 -7.70
N GLY A 99 0.25 -5.90 -7.94
CA GLY A 99 -0.17 -6.29 -9.28
C GLY A 99 -0.98 -5.19 -9.98
N LYS A 100 -1.90 -4.54 -9.26
CA LYS A 100 -2.66 -3.40 -9.79
C LYS A 100 -1.77 -2.19 -10.06
N SER A 101 -0.84 -1.88 -9.16
CA SER A 101 0.11 -0.77 -9.30
C SER A 101 0.99 -0.92 -10.55
N VAL A 102 1.45 -2.15 -10.82
CA VAL A 102 2.23 -2.47 -12.03
C VAL A 102 1.38 -2.42 -13.28
N THR A 103 0.18 -3.02 -13.26
CA THR A 103 -0.74 -3.03 -14.42
C THR A 103 -1.12 -1.61 -14.84
N GLU A 104 -1.34 -0.74 -13.86
CA GLU A 104 -1.72 0.64 -14.06
C GLU A 104 -0.53 1.57 -14.36
N LYS A 105 0.69 1.03 -14.39
CA LYS A 105 1.95 1.75 -14.67
C LYS A 105 2.24 2.89 -13.68
N VAL A 106 1.83 2.74 -12.42
CA VAL A 106 2.15 3.69 -11.34
C VAL A 106 3.42 3.30 -10.58
N VAL A 107 3.80 2.02 -10.61
CA VAL A 107 5.05 1.49 -10.07
C VAL A 107 5.58 0.43 -11.04
N THR A 108 6.89 0.34 -11.21
CA THR A 108 7.49 -0.68 -12.11
C THR A 108 7.61 -2.04 -11.43
N LEU A 109 7.58 -3.13 -12.23
CA LEU A 109 7.81 -4.48 -11.70
C LEU A 109 9.21 -4.61 -11.06
N THR A 110 10.22 -3.93 -11.62
CA THR A 110 11.57 -3.88 -11.05
C THR A 110 11.57 -3.26 -9.66
N GLU A 111 10.81 -2.18 -9.47
CA GLU A 111 10.68 -1.51 -8.18
C GLU A 111 9.97 -2.39 -7.16
N ILE A 112 8.86 -3.04 -7.53
CA ILE A 112 8.20 -4.03 -6.67
C ILE A 112 9.16 -5.18 -6.32
N GLY A 113 9.96 -5.66 -7.26
CA GLY A 113 10.96 -6.70 -7.02
C GLY A 113 12.06 -6.25 -6.05
N ARG A 114 12.48 -4.98 -6.13
CA ARG A 114 13.41 -4.37 -5.17
C ARG A 114 12.79 -4.35 -3.77
N LEU A 115 11.55 -3.89 -3.66
CA LEU A 115 10.81 -3.82 -2.40
C LEU A 115 10.69 -5.18 -1.71
N ILE A 116 10.33 -6.23 -2.43
CA ILE A 116 10.19 -7.57 -1.85
C ILE A 116 11.54 -8.14 -1.39
N ARG A 117 12.63 -7.85 -2.12
CA ARG A 117 13.98 -8.32 -1.77
C ARG A 117 14.56 -7.59 -0.57
N GLU A 118 14.30 -6.30 -0.46
CA GLU A 118 14.88 -5.43 0.58
C GLU A 118 13.95 -5.26 1.79
N GLY A 119 12.66 -5.58 1.62
CA GLY A 119 11.64 -5.48 2.66
C GLY A 119 11.61 -6.67 3.61
N GLY A 120 10.85 -6.49 4.69
CA GLY A 120 10.81 -7.39 5.85
C GLY A 120 11.31 -6.70 7.13
N GLU A 121 11.19 -7.38 8.27
CA GLU A 121 11.75 -6.89 9.54
C GLU A 121 13.28 -6.74 9.45
N GLU A 122 13.92 -7.68 8.74
CA GLU A 122 15.31 -7.57 8.28
C GLU A 122 15.36 -7.59 6.74
N ALA A 123 16.36 -6.94 6.14
CA ALA A 123 16.49 -6.93 4.69
C ALA A 123 16.58 -8.36 4.12
N GLY A 124 15.56 -8.77 3.36
CA GLY A 124 15.47 -10.11 2.76
C GLY A 124 14.82 -11.19 3.65
N SER A 125 14.27 -10.83 4.82
CA SER A 125 13.55 -11.78 5.68
C SER A 125 12.28 -12.32 5.00
N LEU A 126 11.58 -11.50 4.19
CA LEU A 126 10.39 -11.93 3.45
C LEU A 126 10.65 -13.10 2.48
N ILE A 127 11.84 -13.16 1.88
CA ILE A 127 12.23 -14.27 1.00
C ILE A 127 12.40 -15.55 1.81
N LYS A 128 12.97 -15.47 3.01
CA LYS A 128 13.15 -16.63 3.90
C LYS A 128 11.80 -17.12 4.44
N PHE A 129 10.95 -16.20 4.89
CA PHE A 129 9.63 -16.51 5.43
C PHE A 129 8.75 -17.27 4.43
N GLY A 130 8.75 -16.84 3.15
CA GLY A 130 8.01 -17.52 2.08
C GLY A 130 8.57 -18.90 1.69
N LEU A 131 9.83 -19.20 2.00
CA LEU A 131 10.48 -20.49 1.71
C LEU A 131 10.32 -21.50 2.86
N GLU A 132 10.15 -21.03 4.10
CA GLU A 132 10.00 -21.90 5.27
C GLU A 132 8.57 -22.44 5.47
N THR A 133 7.60 -21.83 4.79
CA THR A 133 6.17 -22.17 4.91
C THR A 133 5.60 -22.93 3.69
N GLY A 134 6.45 -23.32 2.74
CA GLY A 134 6.09 -24.04 1.50
C GLY A 134 6.25 -25.55 1.53
#